data_AF-A0A967P9Z6-F1
#
_entry.id   AF-A0A967P9Z6-F1
#
_cell.length_a   1.000
_cell.length_b   1.000
_cell.length_c   1.000
_cell.angle_alpha   90.00
_cell.angle_beta   90.00
_cell.angle_gamma   90.00
#
_symmetry.space_group_name_H-M   'P 1'
#
loop_
_entity.id
_entity.type
_entity.pdbx_description
1 polymer ?
#
loop_
_entity_poly.entity_id
_entity_poly.type
_entity_poly.pdbx_seq_one_letter_code
_entity_poly.pdbx_strand_id
1 'polypeptide(L)' 'MGKQTLFDKIWEKHVVYEEQGRPSLLYIDLHLVHEVTSPQAFEGLRLSDRKVR' A
#
# COMPACT_ATOMS: atom_id res chain seq x y z
N MET A 1 5.17 -28.09 10.87
CA MET A 1 4.84 -26.82 10.19
C MET A 1 3.48 -26.35 10.66
N GLY A 2 3.40 -25.23 11.38
CA GLY A 2 2.13 -24.67 11.82
C GLY A 2 1.26 -24.27 10.63
N LYS A 3 -0.07 -24.27 10.82
CA LYS A 3 -1.00 -23.78 9.79
C LYS A 3 -0.75 -22.29 9.54
N GLN A 4 -0.55 -21.90 8.28
CA GLN A 4 -0.58 -20.50 7.87
C GLN A 4 -1.93 -19.89 8.22
N THR A 5 -1.90 -18.72 8.86
CA THR A 5 -3.09 -17.95 9.20
C THR A 5 -3.66 -17.27 7.95
N LEU A 6 -4.89 -16.74 8.06
CA LEU A 6 -5.43 -15.90 6.99
C LEU A 6 -4.59 -14.64 6.77
N PHE A 7 -4.03 -14.09 7.85
CA PHE A 7 -3.16 -12.92 7.79
C PHE A 7 -1.92 -13.22 6.94
N ASP A 8 -1.23 -14.34 7.20
CA ASP A 8 -0.02 -14.73 6.45
C ASP A 8 -0.32 -14.85 4.96
N LYS A 9 -1.43 -15.51 4.62
CA LYS A 9 -1.86 -15.69 3.22
C LYS A 9 -2.15 -14.36 2.51
N ILE A 10 -2.78 -13.42 3.20
CA ILE A 10 -3.04 -12.09 2.64
C ILE A 10 -1.72 -11.35 2.50
N TRP A 11 -0.89 -11.31 3.53
CA TRP A 11 0.40 -10.64 3.50
C TRP A 11 1.29 -11.12 2.35
N GLU A 12 1.53 -12.42 2.27
CA GLU A 12 2.36 -13.06 1.23
C GLU A 12 1.85 -12.75 -0.19
N LYS A 13 0.52 -12.61 -0.37
CA LYS A 13 -0.07 -12.29 -1.68
C LYS A 13 0.15 -10.83 -2.11
N HIS A 14 0.34 -9.91 -1.17
CA HIS A 14 0.44 -8.46 -1.46
C HIS A 14 1.88 -7.93 -1.43
N VAL A 15 2.84 -8.71 -0.93
CA VAL A 15 4.26 -8.35 -1.00
C VAL A 15 4.72 -8.31 -2.46
N VAL A 16 5.26 -7.15 -2.86
CA VAL A 16 5.87 -6.92 -4.18
C VAL A 16 7.38 -7.08 -4.11
N TYR A 17 7.99 -6.63 -3.02
CA TYR A 17 9.45 -6.68 -2.82
C TYR A 17 9.80 -6.69 -1.34
N GLU A 18 10.81 -7.46 -0.96
CA GLU A 18 11.37 -7.47 0.39
C GLU A 18 12.90 -7.40 0.33
N GLU A 19 13.47 -6.66 1.27
CA GLU A 19 14.91 -6.48 1.42
C GLU A 19 15.27 -6.50 2.90
N GLN A 20 16.38 -7.16 3.23
CA GLN A 20 16.82 -7.27 4.61
C GLN A 20 17.06 -5.89 5.23
N GLY A 21 16.45 -5.65 6.39
CA GLY A 21 16.59 -4.38 7.12
C GLY A 21 15.74 -3.24 6.56
N ARG A 22 14.88 -3.47 5.56
CA ARG A 22 13.90 -2.49 5.07
C ARG A 22 12.47 -3.01 5.23
N PRO A 23 11.49 -2.09 5.32
CA PRO A 23 10.08 -2.49 5.27
C PRO A 23 9.73 -3.17 3.94
N SER A 24 8.86 -4.16 3.97
CA SER A 24 8.31 -4.80 2.77
C SER A 24 7.51 -3.80 1.93
N LEU A 25 7.68 -3.85 0.62
CA LEU A 25 6.85 -3.12 -0.32
C LEU A 25 5.57 -3.91 -0.59
N LEU A 26 4.42 -3.31 -0.29
CA LEU A 26 3.11 -3.93 -0.49
C LEU A 26 2.35 -3.29 -1.66
N TYR A 27 1.63 -4.11 -2.42
CA TYR A 27 0.59 -3.67 -3.34
C TYR A 27 -0.70 -3.39 -2.57
N ILE A 28 -1.37 -2.28 -2.88
CA ILE A 28 -2.64 -1.88 -2.26
C ILE A 28 -3.72 -1.83 -3.34
N ASP A 29 -4.70 -2.73 -3.24
CA ASP A 29 -5.76 -2.90 -4.24
C ASP A 29 -6.80 -1.78 -4.21
N LEU A 30 -7.07 -1.21 -3.03
CA LEU A 30 -8.11 -0.20 -2.85
C LEU A 30 -7.67 0.89 -1.86
N HIS A 31 -7.77 2.14 -2.30
CA HIS A 31 -7.59 3.31 -1.46
C HIS A 31 -8.94 3.99 -1.25
N LEU A 32 -9.40 4.05 0.00
CA LEU A 32 -10.60 4.79 0.38
C LEU A 32 -10.18 6.10 1.05
N VAL A 33 -10.69 7.21 0.52
CA VAL A 33 -10.40 8.57 1.01
C VAL A 33 -11.71 9.28 1.33
N HIS A 34 -11.66 10.23 2.26
CA HIS A 34 -12.81 11.04 2.63
C HIS A 34 -12.55 12.53 2.41
N GLU A 35 -13.61 13.32 2.29
CA GLU A 35 -13.59 14.71 1.84
C GLU A 35 -12.64 15.67 2.59
N VAL A 36 -12.22 15.34 3.82
CA VAL A 36 -11.31 16.20 4.61
C VAL A 36 -9.84 15.83 4.42
N THR A 37 -9.53 14.62 3.95
CA THR A 37 -8.14 14.14 3.71
C THR A 37 -7.80 14.00 2.23
N SER A 38 -8.80 13.95 1.36
CA SER A 38 -8.63 13.88 -0.09
C SER A 38 -7.81 15.07 -0.64
N PRO A 39 -8.12 16.35 -0.33
CA PRO A 39 -7.42 17.47 -0.95
C PRO A 39 -5.90 17.44 -0.73
N GLN A 40 -5.45 17.10 0.47
CA GLN A 40 -4.04 17.04 0.84
C GLN A 40 -3.33 15.87 0.15
N ALA A 41 -3.97 14.71 0.04
CA ALA A 41 -3.41 13.55 -0.64
C ALA A 41 -3.21 13.82 -2.15
N PHE A 42 -4.19 14.44 -2.82
CA PHE A 42 -4.10 14.77 -4.24
C PHE A 42 -3.11 15.92 -4.52
N GLU A 43 -2.99 16.88 -3.61
CA GLU A 43 -1.99 17.95 -3.72
C GLU A 43 -0.57 17.39 -3.70
N GLY A 44 -0.29 16.41 -2.84
CA GLY A 44 1.01 15.71 -2.81
C GLY A 44 1.34 15.01 -4.13
N LEU A 45 0.34 14.42 -4.79
CA LEU A 45 0.51 13.84 -6.12
C LEU A 45 0.85 14.91 -7.15
N ARG A 46 0.16 16.06 -7.14
CA ARG A 46 0.39 17.18 -8.06
C ARG A 46 1.79 17.76 -7.91
N LEU A 47 2.25 17.99 -6.69
CA LEU A 47 3.60 18.50 -6.41
C LEU A 47 4.69 17.52 -6.86
N SER A 48 4.38 16.21 -6.86
CA SER A 48 5.29 15.16 -7.33
C SER A 48 5.16 14.87 -8.83
N ASP A 49 4.37 15.65 -9.58
CA ASP A 49 4.01 15.41 -10.99
C ASP A 49 3.46 13.99 -11.28
N ARG A 50 2.66 13.47 -10.35
CA ARG A 50 2.03 12.14 -10.44
C ARG A 50 0.54 12.26 -10.75
N LYS A 51 0.09 11.53 -11.76
CA LYS A 51 -1.33 11.43 -12.12
C LYS A 51 -2.03 10.35 -11.29
N VAL A 52 -3.29 10.61 -10.92
CA VAL A 52 -4.20 9.60 -10.38
C VAL A 52 -4.47 8.56 -11.47
N ARG A 53 -4.51 7.28 -11.09
CA ARG A 53 -4.83 6.15 -11.97
C ARG A 53 -6.15 5.54 -11.59
#